data_AF-A0A0A2V527-F1
#
_entry.id   AF-A0A0A2V527-F1
#
_cell.length_a   1.000
_cell.length_b   1.000
_cell.length_c   1.000
_cell.angle_alpha   90.00
_cell.angle_beta   90.00
_cell.angle_gamma   90.00
#
_symmetry.space_group_name_H-M   'P 1'
#
loop_
_entity.id
_entity.type
_entity.pdbx_description
1 polymer ?
#
loop_
_entity_poly.entity_id
_entity_poly.type
_entity_poly.pdbx_seq_one_letter_code
_entity_poly.pdbx_strand_id
1 'polypeptide(L)'
;MEFPEFVLVDCVMMLEVCEVEVERLVKDLFGIPVESVMGVRHLLLGKGVKLTSNTSDPEITLKGVRDESILRVFGHEVYRAVRASKMYRMELQEKKISVTECVSMIFTSKSDKRGLNQLMSGSERRS
;
A
#
# COMPACT_ATOMS: atom_id res chain seq x y z
N MET A 1 -8.47 13.37 19.91
CA MET A 1 -7.01 13.59 19.89
C MET A 1 -6.73 14.48 18.71
N GLU A 2 -6.10 15.63 18.91
CA GLU A 2 -5.71 16.52 17.81
C GLU A 2 -4.29 16.17 17.38
N PHE A 3 -4.08 15.94 16.09
CA PHE A 3 -2.76 15.69 15.54
C PHE A 3 -2.06 17.01 15.23
N PRO A 4 -0.74 17.11 15.45
CA PRO A 4 -0.03 18.36 15.21
C PRO A 4 -0.03 18.71 13.72
N GLU A 5 -0.37 19.96 13.36
CA GLU A 5 -0.52 20.40 11.97
C GLU A 5 0.76 20.26 11.11
N PHE A 6 1.93 20.14 11.75
CA PHE A 6 3.22 19.99 11.07
C PHE A 6 3.52 18.56 10.62
N VAL A 7 2.74 17.56 11.03
CA VAL A 7 2.89 16.18 10.56
C VAL A 7 1.96 15.95 9.37
N LEU A 8 2.47 15.37 8.29
CA LEU A 8 1.66 15.04 7.10
C LEU A 8 0.69 13.87 7.35
N VAL A 9 1.03 13.06 8.36
CA VAL A 9 0.36 11.82 8.68
C VAL A 9 -0.26 11.95 10.06
N ASP A 10 -1.58 11.95 10.09
CA ASP A 10 -2.35 12.05 11.32
C ASP A 10 -2.24 10.72 12.10
N CYS A 11 -2.50 9.58 11.45
CA CYS A 11 -2.41 8.25 12.04
C CYS A 11 -1.73 7.26 11.10
N VAL A 12 -0.90 6.37 11.65
CA VAL A 12 -0.31 5.23 10.93
C VAL A 12 -0.87 3.93 11.51
N MET A 13 -1.44 3.10 10.64
CA MET A 13 -1.82 1.72 10.94
C MET A 13 -0.89 0.78 10.19
N MET A 14 -0.44 -0.28 10.85
CA MET A 14 0.34 -1.35 10.23
C MET A 14 -0.43 -2.66 10.32
N LEU A 15 -0.49 -3.38 9.21
CA LEU A 15 -1.14 -4.68 9.12
C LEU A 15 -0.11 -5.71 8.63
N GLU A 16 0.13 -6.73 9.44
CA GLU A 16 0.94 -7.87 9.02
C GLU A 16 0.13 -8.76 8.07
N VAL A 17 0.74 -9.15 6.96
CA VAL A 17 0.13 -9.95 5.90
C VAL A 17 0.79 -11.32 5.88
N CYS A 18 0.00 -12.37 6.05
CA CYS A 18 0.46 -13.74 5.91
C CYS A 18 1.05 -13.99 4.51
N GLU A 19 2.06 -14.84 4.42
CA GLU A 19 2.79 -15.13 3.18
C GLU A 19 1.88 -15.48 1.98
N VAL A 20 0.81 -16.24 2.22
CA VAL A 20 -0.17 -16.70 1.22
C VAL A 20 -1.06 -15.58 0.68
N GLU A 21 -1.16 -14.47 1.41
CA GLU A 21 -2.01 -13.34 1.08
C GLU A 21 -1.23 -12.22 0.38
N VAL A 22 0.11 -12.26 0.39
CA VAL A 22 0.96 -11.21 -0.20
C VAL A 22 0.64 -11.03 -1.68
N GLU A 23 0.61 -12.12 -2.45
CA GLU A 23 0.37 -12.05 -3.90
C GLU A 23 -1.02 -11.51 -4.22
N ARG A 24 -2.04 -11.97 -3.48
CA ARG A 24 -3.41 -11.50 -3.62
C ARG A 24 -3.51 -10.01 -3.32
N LEU A 25 -2.95 -9.55 -2.21
CA LEU A 25 -3.01 -8.14 -1.83
C LEU A 25 -2.21 -7.24 -2.76
N VAL A 26 -1.04 -7.67 -3.25
CA VAL A 26 -0.29 -6.89 -4.25
C VAL A 26 -1.13 -6.70 -5.52
N LYS A 27 -1.80 -7.76 -5.98
CA LYS A 27 -2.70 -7.69 -7.14
C LYS A 27 -3.92 -6.81 -6.86
N ASP A 28 -4.55 -6.95 -5.71
CA ASP A 28 -5.80 -6.23 -5.39
C ASP A 28 -5.57 -4.75 -5.10
N LEU A 29 -4.45 -4.39 -4.47
CA LEU A 29 -4.09 -3.00 -4.17
C LEU A 29 -3.45 -2.31 -5.38
N PHE A 30 -2.40 -2.90 -5.94
CA PHE A 30 -1.54 -2.24 -6.94
C PHE A 30 -1.83 -2.68 -8.38
N GLY A 31 -2.66 -3.70 -8.59
CA GLY A 31 -2.93 -4.23 -9.94
C GLY A 31 -1.73 -4.96 -10.55
N ILE A 32 -0.74 -5.33 -9.74
CA ILE A 32 0.49 -5.97 -10.20
C ILE A 32 0.39 -7.48 -9.92
N PRO A 33 0.44 -8.35 -10.94
CA PRO A 33 0.54 -9.78 -10.71
C PRO A 33 1.89 -10.13 -10.07
N VAL A 34 1.88 -11.08 -9.14
CA VAL A 34 3.08 -11.66 -8.54
C VAL A 34 3.10 -13.15 -8.89
N GLU A 35 4.25 -13.64 -9.30
CA GLU A 35 4.50 -15.08 -9.49
C GLU A 35 5.58 -15.54 -8.52
N SER A 36 5.32 -16.60 -7.74
CA SER A 36 6.36 -17.27 -6.97
C SER A 36 6.95 -18.43 -7.77
N VAL A 37 8.23 -18.33 -8.13
CA VAL A 37 9.00 -19.38 -8.82
C VAL A 37 10.20 -19.75 -7.98
N MET A 38 10.36 -21.04 -7.65
CA MET A 38 11.50 -21.56 -6.88
C MET A 38 11.74 -20.83 -5.54
N GLY A 39 10.66 -20.44 -4.86
CA GLY A 39 10.73 -19.73 -3.58
C GLY A 39 10.93 -18.20 -3.70
N VAL A 40 10.97 -17.65 -4.92
CA VAL A 40 11.18 -16.22 -5.17
C VAL A 40 9.96 -15.61 -5.85
N ARG A 41 9.46 -14.51 -5.29
CA ARG A 41 8.40 -13.67 -5.84
C ARG A 41 8.96 -12.76 -6.93
N HIS A 42 8.27 -12.75 -8.05
CA HIS A 42 8.56 -11.91 -9.20
C HIS A 42 7.34 -11.01 -9.45
N LEU A 43 7.53 -9.69 -9.45
CA LEU A 43 6.47 -8.79 -9.88
C LEU A 43 6.44 -8.74 -11.40
N LEU A 44 5.30 -9.02 -12.00
CA LEU A 44 5.10 -8.92 -13.44
C LEU A 44 4.71 -7.49 -13.78
N LEU A 45 5.71 -6.72 -14.19
CA LEU A 45 5.52 -5.38 -14.71
C LEU A 45 5.05 -5.46 -16.19
N GLY A 46 4.43 -4.38 -16.66
CA GLY A 46 3.91 -4.32 -18.02
C GLY A 46 4.95 -4.65 -19.09
N LYS A 47 4.47 -5.15 -20.25
CA LYS A 47 5.32 -5.49 -21.41
C LYS A 47 6.30 -6.65 -21.18
N GLY A 48 5.96 -7.58 -20.30
CA GLY A 48 6.75 -8.78 -20.04
C GLY A 48 7.99 -8.56 -19.16
N VAL A 49 8.11 -7.38 -18.55
CA VAL A 49 9.20 -7.07 -17.62
C VAL A 49 8.92 -7.75 -16.29
N LYS A 50 9.90 -8.50 -15.74
CA LYS A 50 9.81 -9.05 -14.39
C LYS A 50 10.76 -8.29 -13.47
N LEU A 51 10.24 -7.77 -12.36
CA LEU A 51 11.08 -7.25 -11.28
C LEU A 51 11.38 -8.39 -10.33
N THR A 52 12.66 -8.67 -10.17
CA THR A 52 13.20 -9.72 -9.32
C THR A 52 14.32 -9.13 -8.48
N SER A 53 14.63 -9.74 -7.36
CA SER A 53 15.83 -9.36 -6.62
C SER A 53 16.95 -10.36 -6.82
N ASN A 54 18.17 -9.84 -6.80
CA ASN A 54 19.41 -10.59 -6.82
C ASN A 54 20.04 -10.75 -5.43
N THR A 55 19.46 -10.14 -4.39
CA THR A 55 19.96 -10.22 -3.02
C THR A 55 19.23 -11.28 -2.21
N SER A 56 19.88 -11.74 -1.14
CA SER A 56 19.38 -12.84 -0.30
C SER A 56 18.07 -12.52 0.42
N ASP A 57 17.75 -11.25 0.68
CA ASP A 57 16.54 -10.80 1.39
C ASP A 57 16.20 -9.32 1.07
N PRO A 58 15.86 -8.98 -0.18
CA PRO A 58 15.36 -7.64 -0.51
C PRO A 58 14.03 -7.35 0.18
N GLU A 59 13.82 -6.10 0.51
CA GLU A 59 12.49 -5.56 0.78
C GLU A 59 12.03 -4.76 -0.44
N ILE A 60 10.82 -5.06 -0.91
CA ILE A 60 10.17 -4.37 -2.01
C ILE A 60 9.08 -3.51 -1.40
N THR A 61 9.15 -2.20 -1.65
CA THR A 61 8.12 -1.24 -1.23
C THR A 61 7.28 -0.83 -2.43
N LEU A 62 5.97 -1.03 -2.34
CA LEU A 62 5.00 -0.53 -3.30
C LEU A 62 4.21 0.62 -2.68
N LYS A 63 4.04 1.70 -3.45
CA LYS A 63 3.25 2.90 -3.09
C LYS A 63 2.39 3.30 -4.27
N GLY A 64 1.32 4.04 -4.01
CA GLY A 64 0.40 4.48 -5.04
C GLY A 64 -0.73 3.48 -5.24
N VAL A 65 -1.80 3.63 -4.47
CA VAL A 65 -3.00 2.80 -4.55
C VAL A 65 -4.17 3.64 -5.06
N ARG A 66 -5.02 3.07 -5.91
CA ARG A 66 -6.21 3.73 -6.43
C ARG A 66 -7.33 3.73 -5.38
N ASP A 67 -8.16 4.76 -5.38
CA ASP A 67 -9.31 4.90 -4.48
C ASP A 67 -10.21 3.64 -4.47
N GLU A 68 -10.52 3.11 -5.66
CA GLU A 68 -11.36 1.92 -5.77
C GLU A 68 -10.72 0.67 -5.15
N SER A 69 -9.38 0.56 -5.19
CA SER A 69 -8.66 -0.54 -4.57
C SER A 69 -8.69 -0.41 -3.05
N ILE A 70 -8.50 0.80 -2.50
CA ILE A 70 -8.58 1.05 -1.05
C ILE A 70 -9.98 0.71 -0.54
N LEU A 71 -11.01 1.22 -1.21
CA LEU A 71 -12.40 0.99 -0.85
C LEU A 71 -12.76 -0.49 -0.89
N ARG A 72 -12.30 -1.22 -1.92
CA ARG A 72 -12.58 -2.65 -2.08
C ARG A 72 -11.86 -3.51 -1.03
N VAL A 73 -10.60 -3.23 -0.73
CA VAL A 73 -9.77 -4.08 0.15
C VAL A 73 -10.01 -3.76 1.63
N PHE A 74 -10.11 -2.49 1.99
CA PHE A 74 -10.21 -2.06 3.40
C PHE A 74 -11.60 -1.56 3.80
N GLY A 75 -12.52 -1.41 2.85
CA GLY A 75 -13.88 -0.95 3.11
C GLY A 75 -14.01 0.56 3.30
N HIS A 76 -15.25 0.99 3.56
CA HIS A 76 -15.63 2.40 3.60
C HIS A 76 -14.97 3.19 4.74
N GLU A 77 -14.79 2.58 5.91
CA GLU A 77 -14.27 3.27 7.10
C GLU A 77 -12.82 3.70 6.88
N VAL A 78 -11.96 2.75 6.49
CA VAL A 78 -10.56 3.03 6.18
C VAL A 78 -10.43 3.99 5.00
N TYR A 79 -11.24 3.82 3.96
CA TYR A 79 -11.24 4.73 2.82
C TYR A 79 -11.55 6.19 3.22
N ARG A 80 -12.57 6.40 4.08
CA ARG A 80 -12.88 7.74 4.61
C ARG A 80 -11.74 8.29 5.45
N ALA A 81 -11.14 7.47 6.30
CA ALA A 81 -10.01 7.88 7.12
C ALA A 81 -8.80 8.28 6.24
N VAL A 82 -8.46 7.50 5.22
CA VAL A 82 -7.41 7.86 4.24
C VAL A 82 -7.72 9.20 3.58
N ARG A 83 -8.95 9.41 3.10
CA ARG A 83 -9.37 10.67 2.47
C ARG A 83 -9.34 11.88 3.41
N ALA A 84 -9.60 11.67 4.69
CA ALA A 84 -9.53 12.73 5.70
C ALA A 84 -8.09 13.17 5.99
N SER A 85 -7.10 12.33 5.69
CA SER A 85 -5.70 12.63 5.97
C SER A 85 -5.20 13.87 5.22
N LYS A 86 -4.30 14.62 5.86
CA LYS A 86 -3.64 15.77 5.23
C LYS A 86 -2.88 15.37 3.97
N MET A 87 -2.17 14.24 4.01
CA MET A 87 -1.40 13.72 2.88
C MET A 87 -2.27 13.48 1.64
N TYR A 88 -3.40 12.78 1.78
CA TYR A 88 -4.31 12.52 0.67
C TYR A 88 -4.84 13.82 0.05
N ARG A 89 -5.21 14.80 0.90
CA ARG A 89 -5.70 16.10 0.42
C ARG A 89 -4.63 16.86 -0.36
N MET A 90 -3.37 16.80 0.06
CA MET A 90 -2.26 17.41 -0.67
C MET A 90 -2.03 16.72 -2.02
N GLU A 91 -2.06 15.39 -2.07
CA GLU A 91 -1.93 14.63 -3.33
C GLU A 91 -3.02 15.00 -4.35
N LEU A 92 -4.26 15.13 -3.88
CA LEU A 92 -5.40 15.50 -4.70
C LEU A 92 -5.33 16.94 -5.21
N GLN A 93 -4.97 17.89 -4.33
CA GLN A 93 -4.95 19.33 -4.66
C GLN A 93 -3.75 19.72 -5.52
N GLU A 94 -2.55 19.29 -5.13
CA GLU A 94 -1.30 19.75 -5.75
C GLU A 94 -0.95 18.94 -6.99
N LYS A 95 -1.08 17.62 -6.90
CA LYS A 95 -0.53 16.73 -7.92
C LYS A 95 -1.58 16.21 -8.89
N LYS A 96 -2.88 16.33 -8.59
CA LYS A 96 -4.00 15.79 -9.37
C LYS A 96 -3.80 14.31 -9.75
N ILE A 97 -3.16 13.54 -8.87
CA ILE A 97 -2.81 12.14 -9.11
C ILE A 97 -4.03 11.28 -8.80
N SER A 98 -4.27 10.26 -9.63
CA SER A 98 -5.36 9.27 -9.47
C SER A 98 -5.02 8.11 -8.53
N VAL A 99 -3.84 8.16 -7.91
CA VAL A 99 -3.32 7.19 -6.94
C VAL A 99 -2.76 7.95 -5.74
N THR A 100 -2.87 7.34 -4.57
CA THR A 100 -2.37 7.91 -3.31
C THR A 100 -1.26 7.05 -2.72
N GLU A 101 -0.23 7.70 -2.17
CA GLU A 101 0.82 7.03 -1.40
C GLU A 101 0.44 6.84 0.07
N CYS A 102 -0.77 7.24 0.48
CA CYS A 102 -1.30 6.99 1.83
C CYS A 102 -1.38 5.49 2.17
N VAL A 103 -1.41 4.62 1.16
CA VAL A 103 -1.30 3.18 1.35
C VAL A 103 -0.02 2.69 0.69
N SER A 104 0.74 1.91 1.44
CA SER A 104 1.95 1.25 0.96
C SER A 104 2.07 -0.16 1.49
N MET A 105 2.84 -0.98 0.79
CA MET A 105 3.11 -2.35 1.17
C MET A 105 4.61 -2.62 1.06
N ILE A 106 5.17 -3.23 2.09
CA ILE A 106 6.54 -3.71 2.13
C ILE A 106 6.47 -5.23 2.21
N PHE A 107 7.16 -5.93 1.33
CA PHE A 107 7.25 -7.38 1.39
C PHE A 107 8.61 -7.86 0.88
N THR A 108 8.99 -9.07 1.26
CA THR A 108 10.24 -9.64 0.79
C THR A 108 10.07 -10.46 -0.48
N SER A 109 11.14 -10.59 -1.26
CA SER A 109 11.12 -11.47 -2.44
C SER A 109 11.01 -12.95 -2.09
N LYS A 110 11.23 -13.38 -0.85
CA LYS A 110 11.09 -14.80 -0.48
C LYS A 110 9.63 -15.16 -0.30
N SER A 111 9.17 -16.23 -0.93
CA SER A 111 7.75 -16.62 -0.93
C SER A 111 7.25 -17.17 0.42
N ASP A 112 8.16 -17.61 1.29
CA ASP A 112 7.91 -18.13 2.66
C ASP A 112 7.96 -17.04 3.74
N LYS A 113 8.03 -15.77 3.33
CA LYS A 113 8.07 -14.62 4.22
C LYS A 113 6.83 -13.75 4.08
N ARG A 114 6.46 -13.13 5.20
CA ARG A 114 5.29 -12.27 5.35
C ARG A 114 5.47 -10.90 4.68
N GLY A 115 4.36 -10.19 4.52
CA GLY A 115 4.35 -8.78 4.11
C GLY A 115 3.90 -7.88 5.25
N LEU A 116 4.08 -6.58 5.08
CA LEU A 116 3.62 -5.53 5.97
C LEU A 116 2.94 -4.44 5.15
N ASN A 117 1.66 -4.20 5.41
CA ASN A 117 0.94 -3.07 4.85
C ASN A 117 1.00 -1.90 5.83
N GLN A 118 1.30 -0.72 5.31
CA GLN A 118 1.25 0.52 6.06
C GLN A 118 0.15 1.40 5.47
N LEU A 119 -0.79 1.81 6.32
CA LEU A 119 -1.86 2.74 5.99
C LEU A 119 -1.68 4.04 6.78
N MET A 120 -1.69 5.16 6.07
CA MET A 120 -1.67 6.52 6.61
C MET A 120 -3.08 7.09 6.48
N SER A 121 -3.69 7.45 7.61
CA SER A 121 -5.09 7.87 7.67
C SER A 121 -5.28 9.06 8.60
N GLY A 122 -6.39 9.78 8.45
CA GLY A 122 -6.80 10.90 9.29
C GLY A 122 -8.10 10.63 10.03
N SER A 123 -8.26 11.29 11.17
CA SER A 123 -9.51 11.26 11.96
C SER A 123 -10.42 12.41 11.55
N GLU A 124 -11.67 12.10 11.20
CA GLU A 124 -12.69 13.09 10.87
C GLU A 124 -13.26 13.70 12.17
N ARG A 125 -13.19 15.03 12.32
CA ARG A 125 -13.79 15.76 13.46
C ARG A 125 -15.32 15.66 13.35
N ARG A 126 -15.97 14.83 14.16
CA ARG A 126 -17.41 14.97 14.41
C ARG A 126 -17.61 16.23 15.28
N SER A 127 -18.15 17.29 14.68
CA SER A 127 -18.75 18.42 15.41
C SER A 127 -20.17 18.08 15.84
#